data_AF-A0A7D4YB20-F1
#
_entry.id   AF-A0A7D4YB20-F1
#
_cell.length_a   1.000
_cell.length_b   1.000
_cell.length_c   1.000
_cell.angle_alpha   90.00
_cell.angle_beta   90.00
_cell.angle_gamma   90.00
#
_symmetry.space_group_name_H-M   'P 1'
#
loop_
_entity.id
_entity.type
_entity.pdbx_description
1 polymer ?
#
loop_
_entity_poly.entity_id
_entity_poly.type
_entity_poly.pdbx_seq_one_letter_code
_entity_poly.pdbx_strand_id
1 'polypeptide(L)'
;MAKNFTDEYALEMNETIHITGNPFSADKLDPNDFSALDEVWRYEWDDSRLQTVRAESITDRIIDTARNQSPEYLIGHYMQPHASFVPHPDLTEYTDDYERSIWRATMRGRVETEQVWEAYLDNLRYVLDEVETVLNNIDEEKVVLSADHGECMGEWGLYGHGGPAISTLREVPWVETKASDSGEYTPEVTNDKVDLSVDDRLESLGYIEQSRGEKSDGNGVS
;
A
#
# COMPACT_ATOMS: atom_id res chain seq x y z
N MET A 1 -8.52 -6.85 -1.29
CA MET A 1 -9.13 -6.54 0.03
C MET A 1 -10.53 -7.17 0.22
N ALA A 2 -11.63 -6.67 -0.38
CA ALA A 2 -13.00 -7.17 -0.12
C ALA A 2 -13.28 -8.66 -0.47
N LYS A 3 -12.41 -9.30 -1.26
CA LYS A 3 -12.49 -10.74 -1.56
C LYS A 3 -11.69 -11.61 -0.59
N ASN A 4 -10.87 -10.99 0.25
CA ASN A 4 -9.96 -11.67 1.18
C ASN A 4 -10.50 -11.62 2.61
N PHE A 5 -11.17 -10.53 2.98
CA PHE A 5 -11.83 -10.34 4.26
C PHE A 5 -13.34 -10.52 4.07
N THR A 6 -13.86 -11.69 4.44
CA THR A 6 -15.24 -12.13 4.17
C THR A 6 -15.82 -12.85 5.38
N ASP A 7 -17.15 -12.96 5.48
CA ASP A 7 -17.86 -13.65 6.57
C ASP A 7 -17.35 -15.07 6.88
N GLU A 8 -16.73 -15.75 5.91
CA GLU A 8 -16.09 -17.05 6.10
C GLU A 8 -15.00 -17.03 7.21
N TYR A 9 -14.31 -15.91 7.37
CA TYR A 9 -13.20 -15.71 8.31
C TYR A 9 -13.55 -14.74 9.45
N ALA A 10 -14.84 -14.53 9.74
CA ALA A 10 -15.28 -13.49 10.67
C ALA A 10 -14.73 -13.67 12.10
N LEU A 11 -14.49 -14.90 12.55
CA LEU A 11 -13.92 -15.16 13.87
C LEU A 11 -12.46 -14.75 13.93
N GLU A 12 -11.67 -15.18 12.95
CA GLU A 12 -10.25 -14.84 12.83
C GLU A 12 -10.06 -13.32 12.64
N MET A 13 -10.92 -12.70 11.84
CA MET A 13 -10.91 -11.25 11.64
C MET A 13 -11.16 -10.52 12.96
N ASN A 14 -12.13 -10.95 13.77
CA ASN A 14 -12.44 -10.31 15.06
C ASN A 14 -11.29 -10.40 16.07
N GLU A 15 -10.40 -11.37 15.93
CA GLU A 15 -9.19 -11.56 16.74
C GLU A 15 -7.95 -10.86 16.13
N THR A 16 -8.10 -10.23 14.96
CA THR A 16 -7.01 -9.59 14.22
C THR A 16 -6.97 -8.08 14.45
N ILE A 17 -5.78 -7.55 14.75
CA ILE A 17 -5.46 -6.13 14.55
C ILE A 17 -4.88 -5.96 13.15
N HIS A 18 -5.46 -5.07 12.35
CA HIS A 18 -5.02 -4.77 10.99
C HIS A 18 -4.51 -3.33 10.91
N ILE A 19 -3.21 -3.17 10.67
CA ILE A 19 -2.53 -1.89 10.48
C ILE A 19 -2.30 -1.71 8.98
N THR A 20 -2.85 -0.66 8.38
CA THR A 20 -2.86 -0.51 6.92
C THR A 20 -2.47 0.88 6.45
N GLY A 21 -1.53 0.95 5.51
CA GLY A 21 -1.21 2.15 4.74
C GLY A 21 -2.10 2.34 3.51
N ASN A 22 -3.02 1.41 3.23
CA ASN A 22 -3.80 1.39 1.99
C ASN A 22 -5.17 2.07 2.14
N PRO A 23 -5.44 3.19 1.44
CA PRO A 23 -6.71 3.93 1.54
C PRO A 23 -7.95 3.16 1.12
N PHE A 24 -7.82 2.07 0.36
CA PHE A 24 -8.97 1.22 0.04
C PHE A 24 -9.63 0.59 1.26
N SER A 25 -8.96 0.55 2.42
CA SER A 25 -9.57 0.07 3.65
C SER A 25 -10.87 0.82 3.99
N ALA A 26 -10.95 2.14 3.71
CA ALA A 26 -12.14 2.95 3.97
C ALA A 26 -13.40 2.42 3.27
N ASP A 27 -13.22 1.88 2.06
CA ASP A 27 -14.31 1.42 1.21
C ASP A 27 -14.54 -0.09 1.28
N LYS A 28 -13.52 -0.85 1.68
CA LYS A 28 -13.49 -2.31 1.52
C LYS A 28 -13.53 -3.07 2.83
N LEU A 29 -13.31 -2.41 3.97
CA LEU A 29 -13.30 -3.03 5.29
C LEU A 29 -14.30 -2.33 6.21
N ASP A 30 -14.96 -3.09 7.08
CA ASP A 30 -15.69 -2.54 8.23
C ASP A 30 -14.77 -2.63 9.46
N PRO A 31 -14.49 -1.51 10.16
CA PRO A 31 -13.72 -1.53 11.40
C PRO A 31 -14.28 -2.46 12.48
N ASN A 32 -15.59 -2.74 12.48
CA ASN A 32 -16.24 -3.62 13.45
C ASN A 32 -15.94 -5.11 13.22
N ASP A 33 -15.42 -5.46 12.05
CA ASP A 33 -15.07 -6.84 11.72
C ASP A 33 -13.72 -7.26 12.33
N PHE A 34 -12.93 -6.30 12.82
CA PHE A 34 -11.58 -6.51 13.36
C PHE A 34 -11.52 -6.21 14.86
N SER A 35 -10.52 -6.78 15.56
CA SER A 35 -10.21 -6.36 16.94
C SER A 35 -9.82 -4.87 16.97
N ALA A 36 -9.08 -4.44 15.96
CA ALA A 36 -8.82 -3.04 15.65
C ALA A 36 -8.41 -2.90 14.18
N LEU A 37 -8.91 -1.85 13.53
CA LEU A 37 -8.45 -1.42 12.21
C LEU A 37 -7.74 -0.07 12.36
N ASP A 38 -6.42 -0.08 12.18
CA ASP A 38 -5.57 1.11 12.26
C ASP A 38 -5.20 1.58 10.85
N GLU A 39 -5.99 2.54 10.36
CA GLU A 39 -5.82 3.14 9.04
C GLU A 39 -4.75 4.23 9.09
N VAL A 40 -3.48 3.84 9.08
CA VAL A 40 -2.30 4.73 9.21
C VAL A 40 -2.29 5.82 8.15
N TRP A 41 -2.77 5.50 6.94
CA TRP A 41 -2.91 6.48 5.86
C TRP A 41 -3.82 7.65 6.20
N ARG A 42 -4.68 7.54 7.23
CA ARG A 42 -5.51 8.67 7.65
C ARG A 42 -4.68 9.82 8.22
N TYR A 43 -3.63 9.50 8.98
CA TYR A 43 -2.90 10.47 9.81
C TYR A 43 -1.39 10.58 9.52
N GLU A 44 -0.75 9.59 8.86
CA GLU A 44 0.67 9.63 8.45
C GLU A 44 0.86 9.72 6.92
N TRP A 45 -0.13 10.27 6.22
CA TRP A 45 -0.02 10.49 4.77
C TRP A 45 1.01 11.57 4.45
N ASP A 46 1.93 11.29 3.52
CA ASP A 46 2.84 12.30 3.02
C ASP A 46 2.21 13.07 1.84
N ASP A 47 1.71 14.27 2.13
CA ASP A 47 1.16 15.22 1.15
C ASP A 47 2.21 15.92 0.29
N SER A 48 3.51 15.61 0.45
CA SER A 48 4.56 16.13 -0.44
C SER A 48 4.55 15.37 -1.78
N ARG A 49 5.68 15.40 -2.50
CA ARG A 49 5.84 14.64 -3.75
C ARG A 49 5.79 13.12 -3.57
N LEU A 50 5.59 12.59 -2.37
CA LEU A 50 5.47 11.16 -2.17
C LEU A 50 4.05 10.67 -2.41
N GLN A 51 3.03 11.41 -1.96
CA GLN A 51 1.61 11.04 -2.14
C GLN A 51 1.35 9.58 -1.71
N THR A 52 1.94 9.16 -0.59
CA THR A 52 1.80 7.82 -0.03
C THR A 52 2.16 7.83 1.46
N VAL A 53 1.89 6.73 2.17
CA VAL A 53 2.40 6.50 3.53
C VAL A 53 3.82 5.98 3.44
N ARG A 54 4.69 6.48 4.33
CA ARG A 54 6.05 5.98 4.51
C ARG A 54 6.04 4.59 5.16
N ALA A 55 6.99 3.73 4.78
CA ALA A 55 7.07 2.39 5.36
C ALA A 55 7.39 2.45 6.86
N GLU A 56 8.20 3.42 7.30
CA GLU A 56 8.55 3.65 8.71
C GLU A 56 7.29 3.85 9.57
N SER A 57 6.29 4.58 9.07
CA SER A 57 5.03 4.82 9.78
C SER A 57 4.25 3.52 10.03
N ILE A 58 4.33 2.55 9.11
CA ILE A 58 3.72 1.22 9.30
C ILE A 58 4.55 0.38 10.27
N THR A 59 5.88 0.40 10.12
CA THR A 59 6.84 -0.25 11.03
C THR A 59 6.62 0.16 12.48
N ASP A 60 6.52 1.47 12.74
CA ASP A 60 6.32 2.02 14.08
C ASP A 60 5.03 1.50 14.72
N ARG A 61 3.93 1.49 13.96
CA ARG A 61 2.64 1.02 14.45
C ARG A 61 2.65 -0.49 14.69
N ILE A 62 3.32 -1.29 13.85
CA ILE A 62 3.48 -2.73 14.05
C ILE A 62 4.23 -3.01 15.36
N ILE A 63 5.39 -2.38 15.55
CA ILE A 63 6.25 -2.61 16.72
C ILE A 63 5.55 -2.15 18.00
N ASP A 64 4.94 -0.95 18.00
CA ASP A 64 4.16 -0.44 19.13
C ASP A 64 3.01 -1.39 19.51
N THR A 65 2.26 -1.85 18.51
CA THR A 65 1.11 -2.74 18.73
C THR A 65 1.55 -4.10 19.28
N ALA A 66 2.57 -4.73 18.67
CA ALA A 66 3.07 -6.02 19.11
C ALA A 66 3.56 -5.97 20.57
N ARG A 67 4.30 -4.93 20.94
CA ARG A 67 4.85 -4.78 22.31
C ARG A 67 3.81 -4.41 23.36
N ASN A 68 2.82 -3.58 23.00
CA ASN A 68 1.93 -2.97 24.00
C ASN A 68 0.51 -3.56 24.05
N GLN A 69 0.09 -4.31 23.02
CA GLN A 69 -1.29 -4.83 22.93
C GLN A 69 -1.39 -6.36 22.90
N SER A 70 -0.28 -7.07 22.62
CA SER A 70 -0.23 -8.54 22.56
C SER A 70 -1.42 -9.16 21.79
N PRO A 71 -1.62 -8.79 20.51
CA PRO A 71 -2.74 -9.27 19.71
C PRO A 71 -2.64 -10.78 19.43
N GLU A 72 -3.78 -11.45 19.23
CA GLU A 72 -3.81 -12.85 18.76
C GLU A 72 -3.32 -12.96 17.32
N TYR A 73 -3.77 -12.05 16.45
CA TYR A 73 -3.27 -11.89 15.08
C TYR A 73 -2.96 -10.43 14.78
N LEU A 74 -1.85 -10.18 14.09
CA LEU A 74 -1.45 -8.86 13.62
C LEU A 74 -1.14 -8.89 12.13
N ILE A 75 -1.80 -8.02 11.37
CA ILE A 75 -1.50 -7.78 9.95
C ILE A 75 -0.91 -6.39 9.80
N GLY A 76 0.35 -6.33 9.34
CA GLY A 76 1.00 -5.10 8.89
C GLY A 76 0.96 -4.99 7.37
N HIS A 77 0.28 -3.97 6.85
CA HIS A 77 0.04 -3.79 5.41
C HIS A 77 0.70 -2.51 4.91
N TYR A 78 1.90 -2.68 4.35
CA TYR A 78 2.68 -1.64 3.69
C TYR A 78 2.09 -1.27 2.32
N MET A 79 2.38 -0.05 1.87
CA MET A 79 2.06 0.38 0.50
C MET A 79 3.14 -0.05 -0.50
N GLN A 80 4.40 0.01 -0.08
CA GLN A 80 5.53 -0.32 -0.95
C GLN A 80 5.56 -1.84 -1.22
N PRO A 81 5.93 -2.26 -2.46
CA PRO A 81 6.57 -1.46 -3.50
C PRO A 81 5.61 -0.74 -4.49
N HIS A 82 4.31 -0.61 -4.18
CA HIS A 82 3.39 0.17 -5.03
C HIS A 82 3.91 1.61 -5.25
N ALA A 83 3.65 2.18 -6.43
CA ALA A 83 3.99 3.57 -6.72
C ALA A 83 3.13 4.54 -5.88
N SER A 84 3.63 5.68 -5.43
CA SER A 84 4.93 6.31 -5.73
C SER A 84 6.12 5.61 -5.07
N PHE A 85 7.27 5.66 -5.75
CA PHE A 85 8.52 5.07 -5.25
C PHE A 85 9.21 6.03 -4.28
N VAL A 86 9.24 5.67 -2.99
CA VAL A 86 9.72 6.58 -1.93
C VAL A 86 11.18 7.03 -2.13
N PRO A 87 12.12 6.15 -2.54
CA PRO A 87 13.49 6.57 -2.83
C PRO A 87 13.65 7.40 -4.12
N HIS A 88 12.63 7.47 -4.98
CA HIS A 88 12.65 8.12 -6.30
C HIS A 88 11.47 9.08 -6.49
N PRO A 89 11.36 10.15 -5.68
CA PRO A 89 10.22 11.08 -5.69
C PRO A 89 10.12 11.93 -6.98
N ASP A 90 11.15 11.92 -7.82
CA ASP A 90 11.15 12.53 -9.15
C ASP A 90 10.25 11.77 -10.13
N LEU A 91 10.04 10.47 -9.94
CA LEU A 91 9.12 9.67 -10.75
C LEU A 91 7.65 9.86 -10.38
N THR A 92 7.36 10.50 -9.24
CA THR A 92 5.99 10.86 -8.84
C THR A 92 5.40 11.97 -9.71
N GLU A 93 6.20 12.78 -10.40
CA GLU A 93 5.64 13.81 -11.30
C GLU A 93 4.77 13.21 -12.43
N TYR A 94 4.96 11.93 -12.75
CA TYR A 94 4.14 11.18 -13.71
C TYR A 94 2.83 10.62 -13.14
N THR A 95 2.61 10.69 -11.83
CA THR A 95 1.35 10.30 -11.17
C THR A 95 0.39 11.47 -11.01
N ASP A 96 0.89 12.72 -10.98
CA ASP A 96 0.10 13.94 -10.72
C ASP A 96 -0.60 14.55 -11.95
N ASP A 97 -0.17 14.24 -13.18
CA ASP A 97 -0.80 14.75 -14.41
C ASP A 97 -2.01 13.92 -14.85
N TYR A 98 -2.95 14.54 -15.56
CA TYR A 98 -4.21 13.99 -16.10
C TYR A 98 -4.03 12.75 -17.00
N GLU A 99 -2.79 12.34 -17.32
CA GLU A 99 -2.47 11.11 -18.06
C GLU A 99 -2.16 9.86 -17.17
N ARG A 100 -2.26 10.00 -15.84
CA ARG A 100 -2.49 8.98 -14.78
C ARG A 100 -1.75 7.64 -14.89
N SER A 101 -0.65 7.57 -14.14
CA SER A 101 0.17 6.42 -13.71
C SER A 101 1.50 6.25 -14.45
N ILE A 102 2.56 6.05 -13.65
CA ILE A 102 3.92 5.76 -14.11
C ILE A 102 3.95 4.57 -15.08
N TRP A 103 3.02 3.62 -14.92
CA TRP A 103 2.82 2.48 -15.81
C TRP A 103 2.36 2.89 -17.21
N ARG A 104 1.44 3.87 -17.32
CA ARG A 104 1.01 4.41 -18.63
C ARG A 104 2.12 5.23 -19.29
N ALA A 105 2.88 6.00 -18.50
CA ALA A 105 4.02 6.76 -19.00
C ALA A 105 5.10 5.83 -19.58
N THR A 106 5.41 4.75 -18.86
CA THR A 106 6.35 3.71 -19.28
C THR A 106 5.85 2.98 -20.53
N MET A 107 4.59 2.54 -20.54
CA MET A 107 3.97 1.87 -21.70
C MET A 107 4.04 2.71 -22.98
N ARG A 108 3.94 4.03 -22.87
CA ARG A 108 4.02 4.97 -24.00
C ARG A 108 5.45 5.38 -24.36
N GLY A 109 6.47 4.84 -23.68
CA GLY A 109 7.87 5.17 -23.89
C GLY A 109 8.25 6.60 -23.48
N ARG A 110 7.52 7.20 -22.53
CA ARG A 110 7.84 8.54 -21.99
C ARG A 110 8.82 8.49 -20.83
N VAL A 111 8.89 7.35 -20.16
CA VAL A 111 9.88 6.99 -19.14
C VAL A 111 10.46 5.65 -19.55
N GLU A 112 11.77 5.49 -19.42
CA GLU A 112 12.45 4.24 -19.76
C GLU A 112 12.06 3.13 -18.78
N THR A 113 11.74 1.95 -19.30
CA THR A 113 11.32 0.80 -18.48
C THR A 113 12.37 0.44 -17.43
N GLU A 114 13.65 0.49 -17.78
CA GLU A 114 14.76 0.19 -16.86
C GLU A 114 14.79 1.17 -15.68
N GLN A 115 14.51 2.45 -15.93
CA GLN A 115 14.48 3.46 -14.87
C GLN A 115 13.37 3.17 -13.87
N VAL A 116 12.18 2.81 -14.35
CA VAL A 116 11.04 2.46 -13.50
C VAL A 116 11.28 1.13 -12.77
N TRP A 117 11.93 0.17 -13.42
CA TRP A 117 12.28 -1.11 -12.82
C TRP A 117 13.26 -0.95 -11.65
N GLU A 118 14.32 -0.17 -11.82
CA GLU A 118 15.26 0.11 -10.73
C GLU A 118 14.58 0.87 -9.58
N ALA A 119 13.70 1.83 -9.89
CA ALA A 119 12.94 2.54 -8.86
C ALA A 119 11.98 1.61 -8.09
N TYR A 120 11.33 0.67 -8.77
CA TYR A 120 10.51 -0.36 -8.13
C TYR A 120 11.36 -1.25 -7.21
N LEU A 121 12.53 -1.71 -7.67
CA LEU A 121 13.44 -2.53 -6.87
C LEU A 121 13.98 -1.79 -5.66
N ASP A 122 14.32 -0.51 -5.80
CA ASP A 122 14.79 0.31 -4.67
C ASP A 122 13.66 0.56 -3.67
N ASN A 123 12.42 0.78 -4.12
CA ASN A 123 11.26 0.89 -3.25
C ASN A 123 10.96 -0.43 -2.51
N LEU A 124 11.18 -1.57 -3.17
CA LEU A 124 11.08 -2.90 -2.55
C LEU A 124 12.18 -3.11 -1.50
N ARG A 125 13.44 -2.75 -1.80
CA ARG A 125 14.55 -2.83 -0.84
C ARG A 125 14.29 -1.95 0.39
N TYR A 126 13.84 -0.72 0.16
CA TYR A 126 13.45 0.21 1.22
C TYR A 126 12.42 -0.39 2.19
N VAL A 127 11.33 -0.98 1.68
CA VAL A 127 10.34 -1.60 2.59
C VAL A 127 10.85 -2.89 3.22
N LEU A 128 11.78 -3.62 2.57
CA LEU A 128 12.38 -4.79 3.18
C LEU A 128 13.34 -4.45 4.32
N ASP A 129 14.05 -3.31 4.25
CA ASP A 129 14.85 -2.80 5.38
C ASP A 129 13.94 -2.46 6.58
N GLU A 130 12.74 -1.93 6.32
CA GLU A 130 11.71 -1.68 7.33
C GLU A 130 11.12 -2.98 7.91
N VAL A 131 10.89 -3.99 7.08
CA VAL A 131 10.51 -5.33 7.55
C VAL A 131 11.61 -5.96 8.40
N GLU A 132 12.89 -5.79 8.05
CA GLU A 132 14.00 -6.24 8.88
C GLU A 132 14.00 -5.54 10.25
N THR A 133 13.67 -4.25 10.29
CA THR A 133 13.47 -3.51 11.54
C THR A 133 12.36 -4.14 12.39
N VAL A 134 11.21 -4.47 11.81
CA VAL A 134 10.12 -5.19 12.51
C VAL A 134 10.61 -6.54 13.04
N LEU A 135 11.25 -7.35 12.20
CA LEU A 135 11.70 -8.70 12.59
C LEU A 135 12.73 -8.70 13.74
N ASN A 136 13.49 -7.62 13.89
CA ASN A 136 14.45 -7.44 14.97
C ASN A 136 13.87 -6.75 16.21
N ASN A 137 12.57 -6.42 16.23
CA ASN A 137 11.94 -5.61 17.29
C ASN A 137 10.54 -6.09 17.73
N ILE A 138 10.15 -7.31 17.34
CA ILE A 138 8.99 -8.03 17.88
C ILE A 138 9.42 -9.45 18.26
N ASP A 139 8.77 -10.08 19.23
CA ASP A 139 9.12 -11.44 19.70
C ASP A 139 8.05 -12.45 19.27
N GLU A 140 8.20 -13.00 18.06
CA GLU A 140 7.17 -13.84 17.44
C GLU A 140 7.76 -15.12 16.80
N GLU A 141 7.18 -16.26 17.17
CA GLU A 141 7.60 -17.58 16.66
C GLU A 141 7.12 -17.85 15.23
N LYS A 142 6.14 -17.07 14.73
CA LYS A 142 5.59 -17.20 13.38
C LYS A 142 5.29 -15.84 12.76
N VAL A 143 6.09 -15.48 11.77
CA VAL A 143 5.87 -14.32 10.91
C VAL A 143 5.74 -14.79 9.46
N VAL A 144 4.76 -14.26 8.73
CA VAL A 144 4.57 -14.55 7.30
C VAL A 144 4.71 -13.25 6.52
N LEU A 145 5.59 -13.25 5.52
CA LEU A 145 5.72 -12.16 4.55
C LEU A 145 5.10 -12.61 3.23
N SER A 146 4.21 -11.80 2.69
CA SER A 146 3.47 -12.08 1.45
C SER A 146 3.10 -10.78 0.74
N ALA A 147 2.51 -10.90 -0.44
CA ALA A 147 1.94 -9.78 -1.19
C ALA A 147 0.49 -10.11 -1.61
N ASP A 148 -0.30 -9.07 -1.89
CA ASP A 148 -1.67 -9.22 -2.36
C ASP A 148 -1.78 -9.47 -3.87
N HIS A 149 -0.79 -8.99 -4.65
CA HIS A 149 -0.62 -9.28 -6.07
C HIS A 149 0.84 -9.09 -6.54
N GLY A 150 1.11 -9.48 -7.79
CA GLY A 150 2.33 -9.11 -8.51
C GLY A 150 2.12 -7.89 -9.43
N GLU A 151 3.18 -7.44 -10.11
CA GLU A 151 3.17 -6.24 -10.96
C GLU A 151 3.75 -6.58 -12.34
N CYS A 152 3.10 -6.14 -13.43
CA CYS A 152 3.67 -6.28 -14.77
C CYS A 152 4.55 -5.09 -15.15
N MET A 153 5.63 -5.38 -15.86
CA MET A 153 6.61 -4.44 -16.42
C MET A 153 6.78 -4.67 -17.93
N GLY A 154 5.68 -4.91 -18.64
CA GLY A 154 5.65 -5.10 -20.09
C GLY A 154 5.36 -6.54 -20.54
N GLU A 155 5.19 -7.49 -19.62
CA GLU A 155 4.77 -8.85 -19.93
C GLU A 155 3.47 -8.82 -20.72
N TRP A 156 3.48 -9.40 -21.93
CA TRP A 156 2.33 -9.40 -22.84
C TRP A 156 1.82 -7.99 -23.21
N GLY A 157 2.66 -6.96 -23.08
CA GLY A 157 2.29 -5.56 -23.27
C GLY A 157 1.49 -4.95 -22.12
N LEU A 158 1.41 -5.65 -20.98
CA LEU A 158 0.74 -5.17 -19.77
C LEU A 158 1.74 -4.45 -18.87
N TYR A 159 1.29 -3.37 -18.25
CA TYR A 159 2.05 -2.64 -17.24
C TYR A 159 1.16 -2.39 -16.04
N GLY A 160 1.75 -2.46 -14.86
CA GLY A 160 1.05 -2.34 -13.60
C GLY A 160 0.28 -3.61 -13.22
N HIS A 161 -0.81 -3.46 -12.47
CA HIS A 161 -1.71 -4.54 -12.06
C HIS A 161 -3.18 -4.27 -12.47
N GLY A 162 -4.10 -5.17 -12.12
CA GLY A 162 -5.53 -5.10 -12.50
C GLY A 162 -5.88 -5.73 -13.86
N GLY A 163 -4.91 -6.41 -14.48
CA GLY A 163 -5.05 -7.10 -15.76
C GLY A 163 -5.62 -8.53 -15.69
N PRO A 164 -5.46 -9.33 -16.77
CA PRO A 164 -5.93 -10.71 -16.82
C PRO A 164 -5.24 -11.60 -15.78
N ALA A 165 -5.81 -12.80 -15.64
CA ALA A 165 -5.40 -13.88 -14.76
C ALA A 165 -4.04 -14.52 -15.11
N ILE A 166 -2.95 -13.76 -15.16
CA ILE A 166 -1.61 -14.26 -15.51
C ILE A 166 -0.72 -14.47 -14.28
N SER A 167 0.27 -15.35 -14.40
CA SER A 167 1.18 -15.70 -13.30
C SER A 167 1.90 -14.48 -12.72
N THR A 168 2.38 -13.57 -13.58
CA THR A 168 3.06 -12.33 -13.15
C THR A 168 2.25 -11.48 -12.17
N LEU A 169 0.91 -11.51 -12.24
CA LEU A 169 0.04 -10.74 -11.35
C LEU A 169 -0.49 -11.56 -10.15
N ARG A 170 -0.31 -12.88 -10.15
CA ARG A 170 -0.98 -13.79 -9.19
C ARG A 170 -0.02 -14.63 -8.36
N GLU A 171 1.17 -14.87 -8.85
CA GLU A 171 2.21 -15.58 -8.10
C GLU A 171 2.90 -14.57 -7.19
N VAL A 172 2.65 -14.71 -5.89
CA VAL A 172 3.18 -13.84 -4.83
C VAL A 172 4.07 -14.66 -3.89
N PRO A 173 5.07 -14.03 -3.24
CA PRO A 173 5.88 -14.73 -2.25
C PRO A 173 5.02 -15.19 -1.06
N TRP A 174 5.44 -16.30 -0.44
CA TRP A 174 4.96 -16.73 0.87
C TRP A 174 6.18 -17.18 1.68
N VAL A 175 6.67 -16.31 2.55
CA VAL A 175 7.89 -16.54 3.32
C VAL A 175 7.52 -16.65 4.79
N GLU A 176 7.78 -17.81 5.39
CA GLU A 176 7.62 -18.04 6.82
C GLU A 176 8.96 -17.82 7.53
N THR A 177 8.95 -17.03 8.60
CA THR A 177 10.12 -16.70 9.40
C THR A 177 9.73 -16.50 10.87
N LYS A 178 10.70 -16.11 11.69
CA LYS A 178 10.53 -15.71 13.09
C LYS A 178 11.07 -14.30 13.29
N ALA A 179 10.65 -13.68 14.38
CA ALA A 179 11.17 -12.39 14.84
C ALA A 179 11.66 -12.52 16.27
N SER A 180 12.63 -11.69 16.65
CA SER A 180 13.07 -11.59 18.04
C SER A 180 13.34 -10.14 18.40
N ASP A 181 12.81 -9.71 19.53
CA ASP A 181 12.89 -8.32 19.95
C ASP A 181 14.26 -8.01 20.59
N SER A 182 15.08 -7.23 19.88
CA SER A 182 16.35 -6.70 20.38
C SER A 182 16.18 -5.57 21.41
N GLY A 183 15.05 -4.88 21.39
CA GLY A 183 14.78 -3.68 22.20
C GLY A 183 15.54 -2.43 21.74
N GLU A 184 16.21 -2.46 20.58
CA GLU A 184 17.06 -1.35 20.11
C GLU A 184 16.28 -0.25 19.40
N TYR A 185 15.15 -0.58 18.77
CA TYR A 185 14.30 0.39 18.08
C TYR A 185 13.18 0.91 18.98
N THR A 186 12.96 2.22 18.99
CA THR A 186 11.83 2.86 19.70
C THR A 186 10.88 3.46 18.66
N PRO A 187 9.62 2.97 18.56
CA PRO A 187 8.70 3.46 17.55
C PRO A 187 8.23 4.89 17.84
N GLU A 188 8.10 5.72 16.80
CA GLU A 188 7.60 7.09 16.90
C GLU A 188 6.10 7.15 16.61
N VAL A 189 5.27 6.80 17.60
CA VAL A 189 3.81 6.81 17.44
C VAL A 189 3.18 8.14 17.85
N THR A 190 2.44 8.77 16.94
CA THR A 190 1.60 9.92 17.24
C THR A 190 0.21 9.45 17.70
N ASN A 191 -0.30 9.99 18.82
CA ASN A 191 -1.63 9.67 19.33
C ASN A 191 -2.73 10.60 18.75
N ASP A 192 -2.35 11.66 18.04
CA ASP A 192 -3.27 12.64 17.49
C ASP A 192 -3.76 12.20 16.11
N LYS A 193 -4.77 11.34 16.09
CA LYS A 193 -5.46 10.90 14.86
C LYS A 193 -6.25 12.06 14.26
N VAL A 194 -5.66 12.81 13.34
CA VAL A 194 -6.39 13.79 12.51
C VAL A 194 -6.96 13.06 11.30
N ASP A 195 -8.29 12.98 11.21
CA ASP A 195 -8.99 12.33 10.09
C ASP A 195 -8.97 13.26 8.86
N LEU A 196 -8.36 12.78 7.78
CA LEU A 196 -8.21 13.51 6.51
C LEU A 196 -9.04 12.81 5.41
N SER A 197 -9.50 13.59 4.42
CA SER A 197 -10.44 13.12 3.38
C SER A 197 -9.88 11.97 2.54
N VAL A 198 -10.73 10.98 2.26
CA VAL A 198 -10.39 9.74 1.53
C VAL A 198 -10.26 9.98 0.02
N ASP A 199 -11.17 10.80 -0.54
CA ASP A 199 -11.34 10.98 -1.99
C ASP A 199 -10.07 11.54 -2.67
N ASP A 200 -9.38 12.49 -2.02
CA ASP A 200 -8.18 13.13 -2.55
C ASP A 200 -6.99 12.15 -2.64
N ARG A 201 -6.93 11.15 -1.75
CA ARG A 201 -5.81 10.19 -1.66
C ARG A 201 -5.94 9.02 -2.62
N LEU A 202 -7.17 8.55 -2.88
CA LEU A 202 -7.41 7.52 -3.89
C LEU A 202 -7.13 8.04 -5.31
N GLU A 203 -7.33 9.34 -5.53
CA GLU A 203 -6.99 9.98 -6.80
C GLU A 203 -5.48 10.03 -7.03
N SER A 204 -4.68 10.40 -6.02
CA SER A 204 -3.22 10.52 -6.15
C SER A 204 -2.50 9.19 -6.38
N LEU A 205 -3.04 8.08 -5.86
CA LEU A 205 -2.54 6.74 -6.14
C LEU A 205 -2.96 6.20 -7.53
N GLY A 206 -3.70 6.98 -8.32
CA GLY A 206 -4.12 6.63 -9.67
C GLY A 206 -5.26 5.62 -9.74
N TYR A 207 -6.02 5.43 -8.64
CA TYR A 207 -7.03 4.38 -8.53
C TYR A 207 -8.45 4.80 -8.96
N ILE A 208 -8.72 6.09 -9.10
CA ILE A 208 -9.99 6.59 -9.64
C ILE A 208 -9.77 7.02 -11.09
N GLU A 209 -10.43 6.37 -12.05
CA GLU A 209 -10.64 6.98 -13.37
C GLU A 209 -11.79 7.99 -13.25
N GLN A 210 -11.60 9.24 -13.70
CA GLN A 210 -12.75 10.07 -14.03
C GLN A 210 -13.57 9.31 -15.07
N SER A 211 -14.70 8.74 -14.66
CA SER A 211 -15.76 8.48 -15.62
C SER A 211 -16.01 9.81 -16.32
N ARG A 212 -15.74 9.85 -17.63
CA ARG A 212 -16.08 11.01 -18.46
C ARG A 212 -17.59 11.20 -18.35
N GLY A 213 -18.00 12.08 -17.45
CA GLY A 213 -19.26 12.78 -17.57
C GLY A 213 -19.18 13.56 -18.87
N GLU A 214 -19.87 13.07 -19.90
CA GLU A 214 -20.22 13.88 -21.05
C GLU A 214 -21.00 15.10 -20.56
N LYS A 215 -20.29 16.19 -20.26
CA LYS A 215 -20.88 17.51 -20.37
C LYS A 215 -21.02 17.79 -21.85
N SER A 216 -22.18 17.45 -22.38
CA SER A 216 -22.67 17.95 -23.66
C SER A 216 -22.93 19.46 -23.51
N ASP A 217 -21.88 20.27 -23.62
CA ASP A 217 -21.99 21.71 -23.84
C ASP A 217 -21.51 22.00 -25.27
N GLY A 218 -22.47 22.29 -26.15
CA GLY A 218 -22.23 22.49 -27.58
C GLY A 218 -23.42 23.11 -28.29
N ASN A 219 -23.71 24.34 -27.90
CA ASN A 219 -24.75 25.23 -28.42
C ASN A 219 -24.57 25.56 -29.93
N GLY A 220 -25.64 25.42 -30.72
CA GLY A 220 -26.12 26.50 -31.60
C GLY A 220 -25.76 26.54 -33.11
N VAL A 221 -26.73 27.11 -33.84
CA VAL A 221 -26.75 27.65 -35.23
C VAL A 221 -27.05 26.60 -36.31
N SER A 222 -28.15 26.65 -37.07
CA SER A 222 -28.99 27.76 -37.55
C SER A 222 -30.49 27.45 -37.52
#